data_AF-A0AAV7RHQ4-F1
#
_entry.id   AF-A0AAV7RHQ4-F1
#
_cell.length_a   1.000
_cell.length_b   1.000
_cell.length_c   1.000
_cell.angle_alpha   90.00
_cell.angle_beta   90.00
_cell.angle_gamma   90.00
#
_symmetry.space_group_name_H-M   'P 1'
#
loop_
_entity.id
_entity.type
_entity.pdbx_description
1 polymer ?
#
loop_
_entity_poly.entity_id
_entity_poly.type
_entity_poly.pdbx_seq_one_letter_code
_entity_poly.pdbx_strand_id
1 'polypeptide(L)'
;MGHHKLMDALQGNTMEQYTTPVALPQQKARLEVSGVAAGTPLSAGEPSQVELLAGIQGSRVALEGKIETVVVDVNLLRADLRKVSDKVKVLEGSIAELQSEVGTLQKQMAQATSTVGRLEVDRRGLETSPNGSLARKSNTGDHMVLGGWRSLATGLRYSEMEQWLVYLLTRIGA
;
A
#
# COMPACT_ATOMS: atom_id res chain seq x y z
N MET A 1 10.48 9.98 22.42
CA MET A 1 11.85 9.52 22.13
C MET A 1 12.05 8.15 22.78
N GLY A 2 11.89 7.05 22.04
CA GLY A 2 11.96 5.73 22.67
C GLY A 2 11.88 4.48 21.78
N HIS A 3 11.74 4.60 20.46
CA HIS A 3 11.52 3.43 19.59
C HIS A 3 12.63 3.12 18.58
N HIS A 4 13.74 3.88 18.55
CA HIS A 4 14.81 3.69 17.56
C HIS A 4 16.03 2.88 18.04
N LYS A 5 16.09 2.43 19.29
CA LYS A 5 17.30 1.77 19.85
C LYS A 5 17.36 0.24 19.71
N LEU A 6 16.34 -0.42 19.16
CA LEU A 6 16.30 -1.88 19.07
C LEU A 6 16.73 -2.45 17.71
N MET A 7 16.87 -1.63 16.67
CA MET A 7 17.28 -2.10 15.33
C MET A 7 18.81 -2.19 15.15
N ASP A 8 19.60 -1.44 15.91
CA ASP A 8 21.08 -1.45 15.77
C ASP A 8 21.76 -2.65 16.44
N ALA A 9 21.06 -3.40 17.30
CA ALA A 9 21.66 -4.53 18.02
C ALA A 9 21.70 -5.84 17.21
N LEU A 10 21.10 -5.89 16.01
CA LEU A 10 21.01 -7.12 15.20
C LEU A 10 21.92 -7.15 13.97
N GLN A 11 22.75 -6.12 13.75
CA GLN A 11 23.66 -6.06 12.59
C GLN A 11 25.13 -6.40 12.88
N GLY A 12 25.52 -6.66 14.13
CA GLY A 12 26.92 -6.90 14.50
C GLY A 12 27.19 -8.28 15.09
N ASN A 13 27.10 -9.35 14.29
CA ASN A 13 27.81 -10.58 14.62
C ASN A 13 28.14 -11.40 13.36
N THR A 14 29.14 -10.94 12.61
CA THR A 14 29.88 -11.73 11.65
C THR A 14 30.71 -12.77 12.40
N MET A 15 30.10 -13.92 12.67
CA MET A 15 30.82 -15.11 13.08
C MET A 15 31.30 -15.83 11.81
N GLU A 16 32.26 -15.21 11.13
CA GLU A 16 33.16 -15.94 10.24
C GLU A 16 34.09 -16.81 11.10
N GLN A 17 34.61 -17.87 10.50
CA GLN A 17 35.49 -18.90 11.07
C GLN A 17 34.72 -20.06 11.70
N TYR A 18 34.56 -21.14 10.93
CA TYR A 18 34.99 -22.50 11.28
C TYR A 18 34.72 -23.43 10.09
N THR A 19 35.59 -23.40 9.09
CA THR A 19 35.68 -24.51 8.13
C THR A 19 37.14 -24.80 7.80
N THR A 20 37.79 -25.59 8.65
CA THR A 20 38.91 -26.44 8.22
C THR A 20 38.55 -27.88 8.58
N PRO A 21 38.44 -28.79 7.62
CA PRO A 21 38.10 -30.19 7.90
C PRO A 21 39.29 -30.87 8.59
N VAL A 22 39.06 -31.41 9.79
CA VAL A 22 40.04 -32.23 10.51
C VAL A 22 40.04 -33.63 9.89
N ALA A 23 41.14 -34.00 9.24
CA ALA A 23 41.38 -35.36 8.77
C ALA A 23 41.62 -36.30 9.96
N LEU A 24 40.81 -37.35 10.09
CA LEU A 24 40.96 -38.39 11.10
C LEU A 24 42.07 -39.40 10.71
N PRO A 25 43.08 -39.65 11.57
CA PRO A 25 43.99 -40.77 11.35
C PRO A 25 43.30 -42.10 11.65
N GLN A 26 43.31 -43.00 10.67
CA GLN A 26 42.92 -44.40 10.81
C GLN A 26 43.92 -45.15 11.69
N GLN A 27 43.72 -45.17 13.01
CA GLN A 27 44.49 -46.06 13.90
C GLN A 27 43.80 -47.42 14.00
N LYS A 28 44.33 -48.37 13.23
CA LYS A 28 44.03 -49.81 13.33
C LYS A 28 44.77 -50.38 14.55
N ALA A 29 44.11 -50.40 15.72
CA ALA A 29 44.62 -51.12 16.88
C ALA A 29 44.27 -52.61 16.78
N ARG A 30 45.29 -53.44 16.56
CA ARG A 30 45.23 -54.90 16.59
C ARG A 30 45.26 -55.35 18.06
N LEU A 31 44.14 -55.87 18.57
CA LEU A 31 44.06 -56.54 19.87
C LEU A 31 44.29 -58.04 19.66
N GLU A 32 45.49 -58.53 19.98
CA GLU A 32 45.70 -59.96 20.22
C GLU A 32 45.41 -60.23 21.71
N VAL A 33 44.37 -61.01 22.00
CA VAL A 33 44.10 -61.53 23.34
C VAL A 33 44.38 -63.02 23.31
N SER A 34 45.54 -63.39 23.86
CA SER A 34 45.95 -64.77 24.10
C SER A 34 45.43 -65.23 25.46
N GLY A 35 44.64 -66.31 25.44
CA GLY A 35 44.35 -67.18 26.58
C GLY A 35 43.24 -66.74 27.52
N VAL A 36 42.22 -67.59 27.71
CA VAL A 36 41.82 -68.18 29.01
C VAL A 36 40.69 -69.19 28.79
N ALA A 37 40.74 -70.22 29.63
CA ALA A 37 40.15 -71.53 29.51
C ALA A 37 38.61 -71.60 29.57
N ALA A 38 38.11 -72.71 29.01
CA ALA A 38 36.74 -73.17 29.06
C ALA A 38 36.25 -73.43 30.49
N GLY A 39 35.00 -73.03 30.78
CA GLY A 39 34.20 -73.64 31.84
C GLY A 39 33.44 -72.69 32.75
N THR A 40 32.30 -72.16 32.29
CA THR A 40 31.07 -71.96 33.09
C THR A 40 29.88 -71.72 32.16
N PRO A 41 28.70 -72.31 32.41
CA PRO A 41 27.53 -72.11 31.56
C PRO A 41 27.02 -70.68 31.70
N LEU A 42 26.92 -70.00 30.55
CA LEU A 42 26.41 -68.65 30.41
C LEU A 42 24.97 -68.58 30.96
N SER A 43 24.85 -67.98 32.14
CA SER A 43 23.61 -67.36 32.63
C SER A 43 23.06 -66.47 31.52
N ALA A 44 21.74 -66.48 31.34
CA ALA A 44 21.06 -65.70 30.31
C ALA A 44 21.39 -64.20 30.42
N GLY A 45 22.39 -63.78 29.63
CA GLY A 45 22.34 -62.60 28.78
C GLY A 45 22.48 -61.23 29.45
N GLU A 46 23.37 -61.04 30.43
CA GLU A 46 23.86 -59.68 30.68
C GLU A 46 24.83 -59.28 29.55
N PRO A 47 24.56 -58.19 28.81
CA PRO A 47 25.42 -57.75 27.72
C PRO A 47 26.80 -57.44 28.27
N SER A 48 27.82 -57.90 27.55
CA SER A 48 29.20 -57.58 27.91
C SER A 48 29.43 -56.06 27.90
N GLN A 49 30.41 -55.56 28.65
CA GLN A 49 30.77 -54.13 28.62
C GLN A 49 31.08 -53.63 27.18
N VAL A 50 31.61 -54.51 26.33
CA VAL A 50 31.89 -54.23 24.92
C VAL A 50 30.60 -54.00 24.12
N GLU A 51 29.55 -54.77 24.40
CA GLU A 51 28.25 -54.66 23.75
C GLU A 51 27.51 -53.37 24.17
N LEU A 52 27.60 -53.00 25.46
CA LEU A 52 27.09 -51.73 25.96
C LEU A 52 27.78 -50.53 25.30
N LEU A 53 29.11 -50.56 25.17
CA LEU A 53 29.87 -49.51 24.49
C LEU A 53 29.50 -49.39 23.01
N ALA A 54 29.30 -50.52 22.33
CA ALA A 54 28.83 -50.52 20.94
C ALA A 54 27.43 -49.89 20.80
N GLY A 55 26.51 -50.20 21.72
CA GLY A 55 25.17 -49.60 21.77
C GLY A 55 25.19 -48.09 22.01
N ILE A 56 26.05 -47.62 22.92
CA ILE A 56 26.25 -46.18 23.18
C ILE A 56 26.81 -45.48 21.93
N GLN A 57 27.81 -46.08 21.28
CA GLN A 57 28.41 -45.51 20.07
C GLN A 57 27.40 -45.44 18.91
N GLY A 58 26.57 -46.48 18.73
CA GLY A 58 25.50 -46.45 17.74
C GLY A 58 24.46 -45.37 18.03
N SER A 59 24.07 -45.22 19.29
CA SER A 59 23.13 -44.16 19.73
C SER A 59 23.71 -42.76 19.50
N ARG A 60 25.00 -42.57 19.76
CA ARG A 60 25.71 -41.31 19.51
C ARG A 60 25.68 -40.94 18.03
N VAL A 61 26.06 -41.86 17.15
CA VAL A 61 26.05 -41.62 15.69
C VAL A 61 24.65 -41.29 15.19
N ALA A 62 23.63 -41.99 15.70
CA ALA A 62 22.23 -41.71 15.35
C ALA A 62 21.77 -40.31 15.82
N LEU A 63 22.22 -39.86 17.00
CA LEU A 63 21.94 -38.52 17.50
C LEU A 63 22.67 -37.45 16.70
N GLU A 64 23.92 -37.67 16.32
CA GLU A 64 24.70 -36.77 15.46
C GLU A 64 23.97 -36.53 14.12
N GLY A 65 23.50 -37.59 13.46
CA GLY A 65 22.73 -37.45 12.20
C GLY A 65 21.39 -36.71 12.37
N LYS A 66 20.70 -36.91 13.51
CA LYS A 66 19.47 -36.15 13.81
C LYS A 66 19.77 -34.67 14.04
N ILE A 67 20.87 -34.35 14.72
CA ILE A 67 21.30 -32.96 14.94
C ILE A 67 21.63 -32.29 13.61
N GLU A 68 22.36 -32.96 12.72
CA GLU A 68 22.66 -32.44 11.38
C GLU A 68 21.38 -32.12 10.59
N THR A 69 20.39 -33.03 10.63
CA THR A 69 19.09 -32.82 9.99
C THR A 69 18.38 -31.59 10.55
N VAL A 70 18.33 -31.46 11.88
CA VAL A 70 17.71 -30.30 12.54
C VAL A 70 18.43 -28.99 12.18
N VAL A 71 19.76 -29.00 12.07
CA VAL A 71 20.53 -27.82 11.66
C VAL A 71 20.15 -27.38 10.25
N VAL A 72 20.01 -28.33 9.31
CA VAL A 72 19.55 -28.05 7.95
C VAL A 72 18.14 -27.45 7.96
N ASP A 73 17.21 -28.07 8.67
CA ASP A 73 15.81 -27.61 8.75
C ASP A 73 15.71 -26.19 9.34
N VAL A 74 16.46 -25.91 10.40
CA VAL A 74 16.51 -24.57 11.02
C VAL A 74 17.05 -23.52 10.04
N ASN A 75 18.05 -23.87 9.23
CA ASN A 75 18.60 -22.95 8.24
C ASN A 75 17.60 -22.68 7.10
N LEU A 76 16.87 -23.69 6.64
CA LEU A 76 15.79 -23.53 5.67
C LEU A 76 14.68 -22.64 6.22
N LEU A 77 14.23 -22.90 7.46
CA LEU A 77 13.19 -22.12 8.11
C LEU A 77 13.61 -20.65 8.29
N ARG A 78 14.89 -20.37 8.62
CA ARG A 78 15.43 -19.00 8.67
C ARG A 78 15.37 -18.32 7.31
N ALA A 79 15.71 -19.03 6.24
CA ALA A 79 15.65 -18.48 4.88
C ALA A 79 14.21 -18.14 4.48
N ASP A 80 13.26 -19.02 4.78
CA ASP A 80 11.85 -18.77 4.48
C ASP A 80 11.25 -17.65 5.33
N LEU A 81 11.64 -17.56 6.61
CA LEU A 81 11.22 -16.44 7.46
C LEU A 81 11.71 -15.08 6.93
N ARG A 82 12.94 -15.02 6.39
CA ARG A 82 13.45 -13.81 5.72
C ARG A 82 12.60 -13.44 4.50
N LYS A 83 12.29 -14.41 3.63
CA LYS A 83 11.42 -14.17 2.46
C LYS A 83 10.04 -13.66 2.86
N VAL A 84 9.44 -14.23 3.92
CA VAL A 84 8.15 -13.77 4.44
C VAL A 84 8.26 -12.35 4.98
N SER A 85 9.32 -12.03 5.74
CA SER A 85 9.55 -10.68 6.25
C SER A 85 9.67 -9.65 5.12
N ASP A 86 10.39 -9.98 4.05
CA ASP A 86 10.53 -9.07 2.90
C ASP A 86 9.21 -8.86 2.17
N LYS A 87 8.40 -9.93 2.00
CA LYS A 87 7.04 -9.81 1.44
C LYS A 87 6.14 -8.93 2.30
N VAL A 88 6.21 -9.06 3.62
CA VAL A 88 5.43 -8.22 4.54
C VAL A 88 5.80 -6.74 4.37
N LYS A 89 7.10 -6.41 4.30
CA LYS A 89 7.54 -5.02 4.07
C LYS A 89 7.02 -4.44 2.75
N VAL A 90 7.02 -5.24 1.68
CA VAL A 90 6.46 -4.81 0.39
C VAL A 90 4.97 -4.53 0.53
N LEU A 91 4.22 -5.42 1.18
CA LEU A 91 2.79 -5.23 1.41
C LEU A 91 2.49 -3.99 2.27
N GLU A 92 3.28 -3.75 3.32
CA GLU A 92 3.17 -2.54 4.15
C GLU A 92 3.37 -1.26 3.30
N GLY A 93 4.35 -1.26 2.40
CA GLY A 93 4.56 -0.17 1.44
C GLY A 93 3.36 0.06 0.54
N SER A 94 2.84 -1.00 -0.10
CA SER A 94 1.67 -0.91 -0.97
C SER A 94 0.41 -0.44 -0.23
N ILE A 95 0.21 -0.85 1.02
CA ILE A 95 -0.92 -0.38 1.84
C ILE A 95 -0.80 1.13 2.11
N ALA A 96 0.41 1.62 2.42
CA ALA A 96 0.63 3.05 2.66
C ALA A 96 0.35 3.89 1.40
N GLU A 97 0.77 3.40 0.22
CA GLU A 97 0.46 4.04 -1.07
C GLU A 97 -1.05 4.09 -1.32
N LEU A 98 -1.76 2.97 -1.16
CA LEU A 98 -3.21 2.91 -1.32
C LEU A 98 -3.95 3.84 -0.34
N GLN A 99 -3.49 3.95 0.90
CA GLN A 99 -4.08 4.88 1.87
C GLN A 99 -3.93 6.34 1.43
N SER A 100 -2.78 6.70 0.84
CA SER A 100 -2.53 8.03 0.28
C SER A 100 -3.43 8.33 -0.92
N GLU A 101 -3.57 7.36 -1.83
CA GLU A 101 -4.46 7.47 -3.00
C GLU A 101 -5.92 7.64 -2.59
N VAL A 102 -6.41 6.82 -1.65
CA VAL A 102 -7.76 6.94 -1.09
C VAL A 102 -7.97 8.32 -0.48
N GLY A 103 -7.01 8.83 0.29
CA GLY A 103 -7.10 10.18 0.86
C GLY A 103 -7.17 11.28 -0.19
N THR A 104 -6.47 11.10 -1.33
CA THR A 104 -6.54 12.02 -2.47
C THR A 104 -7.91 11.97 -3.15
N LEU A 105 -8.42 10.77 -3.42
CA LEU A 105 -9.74 10.57 -4.03
C LEU A 105 -10.87 11.13 -3.15
N GLN A 106 -10.78 10.99 -1.83
CA GLN A 106 -11.75 11.58 -0.89
C GLN A 106 -11.80 13.11 -1.00
N LYS A 107 -10.64 13.78 -1.11
CA LYS A 107 -10.59 15.24 -1.31
C LYS A 107 -11.18 15.66 -2.65
N GLN A 108 -10.86 14.94 -3.72
CA GLN A 108 -11.42 15.20 -5.05
C GLN A 108 -12.94 15.02 -5.07
N MET A 109 -13.45 13.97 -4.42
CA MET A 109 -14.89 13.72 -4.30
C MET A 109 -15.58 14.86 -3.52
N ALA A 110 -15.00 15.31 -2.40
CA ALA A 110 -15.55 16.44 -1.65
C ALA A 110 -15.62 17.74 -2.49
N GLN A 111 -14.58 18.02 -3.29
CA GLN A 111 -14.57 19.16 -4.21
C GLN A 111 -15.63 19.04 -5.31
N ALA A 112 -15.79 17.83 -5.88
CA ALA A 112 -16.81 17.56 -6.89
C ALA A 112 -18.22 17.76 -6.30
N THR A 113 -18.50 17.20 -5.12
CA THR A 113 -19.77 17.38 -4.41
C THR A 113 -20.07 18.86 -4.15
N SER A 114 -19.07 19.63 -3.69
CA SER A 114 -19.24 21.08 -3.50
C SER A 114 -19.53 21.81 -4.80
N THR A 115 -18.88 21.43 -5.90
CA THR A 115 -19.08 22.04 -7.22
C THR A 115 -20.48 21.77 -7.74
N VAL A 116 -20.94 20.52 -7.64
CA VAL A 116 -22.31 20.13 -8.01
C VAL A 116 -23.33 20.91 -7.17
N GLY A 117 -23.15 20.99 -5.86
CA GLY A 117 -24.04 21.76 -4.99
C GLY A 117 -24.15 23.23 -5.39
N ARG A 118 -23.03 23.86 -5.79
CA ARG A 118 -23.05 25.24 -6.31
C ARG A 118 -23.80 25.34 -7.63
N LEU A 119 -23.54 24.43 -8.57
CA LEU A 119 -24.23 24.40 -9.86
C LEU A 119 -25.74 24.20 -9.71
N GLU A 120 -26.19 23.41 -8.73
CA GLU A 120 -27.62 23.25 -8.44
C GLU A 120 -28.26 24.52 -7.89
N VAL A 121 -27.53 25.28 -7.05
CA VAL A 121 -27.98 26.60 -6.58
C VAL A 121 -28.08 27.57 -7.77
N ASP A 122 -27.06 27.64 -8.60
CA ASP A 122 -27.04 28.49 -9.79
C ASP A 122 -28.19 28.14 -10.75
N ARG A 123 -28.42 26.85 -11.01
CA ARG A 123 -29.54 26.36 -11.84
C ARG A 123 -30.89 26.79 -11.27
N ARG A 124 -31.13 26.60 -9.97
CA ARG A 124 -32.39 27.03 -9.32
C ARG A 124 -32.58 28.55 -9.38
N GLY A 125 -31.49 29.31 -9.24
CA GLY A 125 -31.53 30.78 -9.39
C GLY A 125 -31.99 31.20 -10.79
N LEU A 126 -31.54 30.49 -11.83
CA LEU A 126 -31.98 30.73 -13.21
C LEU A 126 -33.45 30.36 -13.44
N GLU A 127 -33.92 29.24 -12.86
CA GLU A 127 -35.29 28.74 -13.03
C GLU A 127 -36.34 29.57 -12.29
N THR A 128 -35.99 30.14 -11.13
CA THR A 128 -36.94 30.86 -10.27
C THR A 128 -37.01 32.37 -10.55
N SER A 129 -36.13 32.90 -11.40
CA SER A 129 -36.16 34.31 -11.81
C SER A 129 -37.18 34.52 -12.94
N PRO A 130 -38.25 35.32 -12.76
CA PRO A 130 -39.33 35.50 -13.75
C PRO A 130 -38.89 36.06 -15.12
N ASN A 131 -37.63 36.50 -15.25
CA ASN A 131 -37.02 37.02 -16.46
C ASN A 131 -35.52 36.67 -16.58
N GLY A 132 -35.08 35.50 -16.04
CA GLY A 132 -33.72 34.99 -16.21
C GLY A 132 -32.64 36.08 -16.12
N SER A 133 -32.55 36.78 -14.98
CA SER A 133 -31.59 37.87 -14.82
C SER A 133 -30.18 37.29 -14.79
N LEU A 134 -29.59 37.15 -15.98
CA LEU A 134 -28.16 37.13 -16.12
C LEU A 134 -27.68 38.42 -15.49
N ALA A 135 -26.97 38.34 -14.36
CA ALA A 135 -26.04 39.37 -13.93
C ALA A 135 -24.86 39.50 -14.93
N ARG A 136 -25.10 39.32 -16.24
CA ARG A 136 -24.30 39.99 -17.24
C ARG A 136 -24.55 41.47 -16.98
N LYS A 137 -23.48 42.22 -16.73
CA LYS A 137 -23.41 43.59 -17.23
C LYS A 137 -23.69 43.51 -18.73
N SER A 138 -24.96 43.53 -19.09
CA SER A 138 -25.40 43.90 -20.43
C SER A 138 -24.80 45.28 -20.62
N ASN A 139 -23.84 45.38 -21.54
CA ASN A 139 -23.45 46.64 -22.10
C ASN A 139 -24.68 47.09 -22.92
N THR A 140 -25.69 47.62 -22.24
CA THR A 140 -26.98 47.96 -22.84
C THR A 140 -26.76 49.18 -23.71
N GLY A 141 -26.35 48.93 -24.95
CA GLY A 141 -26.33 49.92 -26.01
C GLY A 141 -27.64 49.99 -26.79
N ASP A 142 -28.45 48.93 -26.87
CA ASP A 142 -29.34 48.80 -28.05
C ASP A 142 -30.76 48.27 -27.86
N HIS A 143 -31.34 48.26 -26.64
CA HIS A 143 -32.73 47.84 -26.49
C HIS A 143 -33.55 48.79 -25.59
N MET A 144 -34.06 49.88 -26.18
CA MET A 144 -35.24 50.56 -25.62
C MET A 144 -36.48 49.69 -25.88
N VAL A 145 -36.99 49.08 -24.81
CA VAL A 145 -38.22 48.29 -24.84
C VAL A 145 -39.42 49.20 -25.15
N LEU A 146 -40.34 48.70 -26.00
CA LEU A 146 -41.57 49.32 -26.52
C LEU A 146 -42.47 50.00 -25.46
N GLY A 147 -42.27 49.74 -24.16
CA GLY A 147 -42.97 50.43 -23.07
C GLY A 147 -42.57 51.90 -22.91
N GLY A 148 -41.34 52.29 -23.26
CA GLY A 148 -40.87 53.69 -23.20
C GLY A 148 -41.55 54.59 -24.23
N TRP A 149 -41.86 54.04 -25.41
CA TRP A 149 -42.50 54.78 -26.50
C TRP A 149 -43.97 55.12 -26.21
N ARG A 150 -44.68 54.28 -25.45
CA ARG A 150 -46.08 54.55 -25.06
C ARG A 150 -46.22 55.73 -24.09
N SER A 151 -45.21 55.97 -23.24
CA SER A 151 -45.20 57.08 -22.29
C SER A 151 -45.00 58.44 -22.96
N LEU A 152 -44.24 58.49 -24.06
CA LEU A 152 -44.01 59.72 -24.81
C LEU A 152 -45.20 60.11 -25.71
N ALA A 153 -46.01 59.13 -26.15
CA ALA A 153 -47.13 59.38 -27.06
C ALA A 153 -48.37 59.99 -26.39
N THR A 154 -48.55 59.86 -25.07
CA THR A 154 -49.76 60.35 -24.38
C THR A 154 -49.72 61.85 -24.03
N GLY A 155 -48.60 62.53 -24.27
CA GLY A 155 -48.42 63.96 -23.95
C GLY A 155 -48.16 64.88 -25.14
N LEU A 156 -48.01 64.35 -26.36
CA LEU A 156 -47.66 65.15 -27.55
C LEU A 156 -48.91 65.65 -28.27
N ARG A 157 -48.91 66.91 -28.68
CA ARG A 157 -49.95 67.45 -29.57
C ARG A 157 -49.79 66.80 -30.94
N TYR A 158 -50.89 66.66 -31.69
CA TYR A 158 -50.91 66.00 -33.01
C TYR A 158 -49.83 66.55 -33.97
N SER A 159 -49.54 67.86 -33.90
CA SER A 159 -48.50 68.53 -34.67
C SER A 159 -47.06 68.07 -34.34
N GLU A 160 -46.82 67.64 -33.12
CA GLU A 160 -45.50 67.16 -32.67
C GLU A 160 -45.30 65.68 -33.06
N MET A 161 -46.39 64.90 -33.17
CA MET A 161 -46.34 63.54 -33.71
C MET A 161 -45.99 63.52 -35.20
N GLU A 162 -46.49 64.46 -36.00
CA GLU A 162 -46.16 64.53 -37.43
C GLU A 162 -44.69 64.88 -37.66
N GLN A 163 -44.12 65.82 -36.89
CA GLN A 163 -42.69 66.13 -36.98
C GLN A 163 -41.82 64.92 -36.60
N TRP A 164 -42.24 64.16 -35.60
CA TRP A 164 -41.56 62.93 -35.19
C TRP A 164 -41.65 61.83 -36.25
N LEU A 165 -42.81 61.65 -36.88
CA LEU A 165 -43.00 60.68 -37.96
C LEU A 165 -42.17 61.02 -39.20
N VAL A 166 -42.12 62.29 -39.59
CA VAL A 166 -41.29 62.76 -40.71
C VAL A 166 -39.79 62.54 -40.42
N TYR A 167 -39.36 62.84 -39.19
CA TYR A 167 -37.99 62.58 -38.76
C TYR A 167 -37.64 61.08 -38.81
N LEU A 168 -38.54 60.22 -38.33
CA LEU A 168 -38.33 58.77 -38.32
C LEU A 168 -38.28 58.19 -39.74
N LEU A 169 -39.19 58.62 -40.61
CA LEU A 169 -39.25 58.16 -42.00
C LEU A 169 -38.03 58.61 -42.80
N THR A 170 -37.51 59.81 -42.53
CA THR A 170 -36.28 60.33 -43.16
C THR A 170 -35.05 59.55 -42.70
N ARG A 171 -35.03 59.07 -41.45
CA ARG A 171 -33.88 58.35 -40.87
C ARG A 171 -33.85 56.86 -41.19
N ILE A 172 -35.00 56.27 -41.53
CA ILE A 172 -35.11 54.86 -41.94
C ILE A 172 -35.04 54.74 -43.48
N GLY A 173 -35.33 55.82 -44.21
CA GLY A 173 -35.31 55.89 -45.69
C GLY A 173 -34.00 56.37 -46.33
N ALA A 174 -32.88 56.41 -45.62
CA ALA A 174 -31.55 56.77 -46.13
C ALA A 174 -30.51 55.69 -45.79
#